data_AF-A0A9J7KHY6-F1
#
_entry.id   AF-A0A9J7KHY6-F1
#
_cell.length_a   1.000
_cell.length_b   1.000
_cell.length_c   1.000
_cell.angle_alpha   90.00
_cell.angle_beta   90.00
_cell.angle_gamma   90.00
#
_symmetry.space_group_name_H-M   'P 1'
#
loop_
_entity.id
_entity.type
_entity.pdbx_description
1 polymer ?
#
loop_
_entity_poly.entity_id
_entity_poly.type
_entity_poly.pdbx_seq_one_letter_code
_entity_poly.pdbx_strand_id
1 'polypeptide(L)'
;MAFDLGYPTEGADDMEAAERYIKELEHDFTLVLLLEHLDESLVLLRRLMCWETRDVVCDTVPKNARNYSYKSYIPTAEEMTNLRKWKAVDYLLYDTFNRSLWRKIEAQGPDFKKELDYYRELKKNISWYCHEDLKQRSNHSIVVKASNWSPQFVVDKEYCRGIKTREWILMRDIRQKASWKEERRWGIVLPIENVRSIIKGWPTFKYKIELTNYEKGLQKETKTN
;
A
#
# COMPACT_ATOMS: atom_id res chain seq x y z
N MET A 1 5.95 -8.35 -10.32
CA MET A 1 6.41 -7.03 -9.84
C MET A 1 6.89 -6.18 -10.99
N ALA A 2 7.82 -6.65 -11.82
CA ALA A 2 8.31 -5.91 -12.99
C ALA A 2 7.16 -5.52 -13.95
N PHE A 3 6.23 -6.45 -14.20
CA PHE A 3 5.02 -6.18 -14.97
C PHE A 3 4.18 -5.04 -14.38
N ASP A 4 3.96 -5.03 -13.07
CA ASP A 4 3.16 -4.02 -12.38
C ASP A 4 3.81 -2.62 -12.42
N LEU A 5 5.14 -2.57 -12.58
CA LEU A 5 5.90 -1.35 -12.77
C LEU A 5 5.92 -0.86 -14.22
N GLY A 6 5.47 -1.70 -15.17
CA GLY A 6 5.35 -1.35 -16.59
C GLY A 6 6.35 -2.05 -17.51
N TYR A 7 7.11 -3.04 -17.02
CA TYR A 7 8.00 -3.82 -17.87
C TYR A 7 7.19 -4.73 -18.84
N PRO A 8 7.50 -4.76 -20.15
CA PRO A 8 6.73 -5.51 -21.13
C PRO A 8 6.85 -7.03 -20.92
N THR A 9 5.74 -7.74 -21.08
CA THR A 9 5.70 -9.21 -20.97
C THR A 9 6.47 -9.92 -22.08
N GLU A 10 6.56 -9.30 -23.26
CA GLU A 10 7.26 -9.83 -24.43
C GLU A 10 8.79 -9.74 -24.32
N GLY A 11 9.29 -8.91 -23.40
CA GLY A 11 10.73 -8.71 -23.15
C GLY A 11 11.27 -9.50 -21.96
N ALA A 12 10.56 -10.53 -21.47
CA ALA A 12 10.94 -11.27 -20.27
C ALA A 12 12.32 -11.96 -20.37
N ASP A 13 12.76 -12.29 -21.58
CA ASP A 13 14.05 -12.93 -21.85
C ASP A 13 15.17 -11.92 -22.21
N ASP A 14 14.82 -10.65 -22.45
CA ASP A 14 15.79 -9.59 -22.75
C ASP A 14 16.33 -8.98 -21.45
N MET A 15 17.38 -9.61 -20.92
CA MET A 15 18.00 -9.18 -19.67
C MET A 15 18.71 -7.82 -19.79
N GLU A 16 19.20 -7.43 -20.97
CA GLU A 16 19.83 -6.11 -21.14
C GLU A 16 18.79 -4.98 -21.09
N ALA A 17 17.63 -5.18 -21.72
CA ALA A 17 16.52 -4.26 -21.59
C ALA A 17 16.02 -4.18 -20.15
N ALA A 18 15.92 -5.31 -19.45
CA ALA A 18 15.57 -5.36 -18.03
C ALA A 18 16.54 -4.56 -17.17
N GLU A 19 17.86 -4.72 -17.35
CA GLU A 19 18.88 -3.98 -16.60
C GLU A 19 18.80 -2.47 -16.85
N ARG A 20 18.64 -2.04 -18.11
CA ARG A 20 18.47 -0.62 -18.45
C ARG A 20 17.24 -0.04 -17.77
N TYR A 21 16.10 -0.74 -17.88
CA TYR A 21 14.85 -0.31 -17.27
C TYR A 21 14.93 -0.24 -15.74
N ILE A 22 15.51 -1.25 -15.09
CA ILE A 22 15.67 -1.26 -13.63
C ILE A 22 16.58 -0.12 -13.16
N LYS A 23 17.61 0.22 -13.95
CA LYS A 23 18.49 1.36 -13.66
C LYS A 23 17.76 2.69 -13.77
N GLU A 24 16.86 2.85 -14.74
CA GLU A 24 15.96 4.01 -14.83
C GLU A 24 15.05 4.08 -13.59
N LEU A 25 14.46 2.96 -13.17
CA LEU A 25 13.66 2.92 -11.94
C LEU A 25 14.48 3.30 -10.70
N GLU A 26 15.74 2.84 -10.57
CA GLU A 26 16.59 3.22 -9.44
C GLU A 26 16.92 4.72 -9.44
N HIS A 27 16.99 5.35 -10.62
CA HIS A 27 17.15 6.80 -10.74
C HIS A 27 15.88 7.55 -10.35
N ASP A 28 14.71 7.07 -10.79
CA ASP A 28 13.44 7.78 -10.62
C ASP A 28 12.87 7.63 -9.19
N PHE A 29 13.08 6.48 -8.55
CA PHE A 29 12.59 6.23 -7.19
C PHE A 29 13.65 6.56 -6.14
N THR A 30 13.38 7.58 -5.33
CA THR A 30 14.21 7.92 -4.16
C THR A 30 14.35 6.74 -3.19
N LEU A 31 13.28 5.97 -2.97
CA LEU A 31 13.28 4.79 -2.11
C LEU A 31 12.20 3.80 -2.57
N VAL A 32 12.56 2.53 -2.65
CA VAL A 32 11.63 1.40 -2.77
C VAL A 32 11.61 0.63 -1.45
N LEU A 33 10.44 0.44 -0.87
CA LEU A 33 10.27 -0.30 0.39
C LEU A 33 10.20 -1.79 0.11
N LEU A 34 10.87 -2.61 0.92
CA LEU A 34 10.82 -4.07 0.83
C LEU A 34 10.02 -4.63 1.98
N LEU A 35 9.12 -5.58 1.71
CA LEU A 35 8.22 -6.12 2.72
C LEU A 35 8.96 -6.99 3.75
N GLU A 36 9.99 -7.72 3.33
CA GLU A 36 10.86 -8.52 4.20
C GLU A 36 11.70 -7.64 5.14
N HIS A 37 11.94 -6.40 4.74
CA HIS A 37 12.73 -5.39 5.45
C HIS A 37 11.87 -4.15 5.74
N LEU A 38 10.59 -4.33 6.05
CA LEU A 38 9.63 -3.23 6.13
C LEU A 38 9.99 -2.25 7.25
N ASP A 39 10.48 -2.74 8.39
CA ASP A 39 10.85 -1.88 9.52
C ASP A 39 12.07 -1.01 9.16
N GLU A 40 13.10 -1.60 8.55
CA GLU A 40 14.26 -0.89 8.01
C GLU A 40 13.83 0.15 6.97
N SER A 41 12.95 -0.25 6.05
CA SER A 41 12.45 0.59 4.98
C SER A 41 11.66 1.79 5.53
N LEU A 42 10.84 1.60 6.56
CA LEU A 42 10.04 2.67 7.19
C LEU A 42 10.92 3.63 8.00
N VAL A 43 11.92 3.14 8.72
CA VAL A 43 12.88 3.99 9.43
C VAL A 43 13.68 4.86 8.45
N LEU A 44 14.12 4.27 7.33
CA LEU A 44 14.78 5.03 6.27
C LEU A 44 13.84 6.06 5.64
N LEU A 45 12.60 5.67 5.32
CA LEU A 45 11.59 6.59 4.78
C LEU A 45 11.35 7.77 5.72
N ARG A 46 11.24 7.51 7.03
CA ARG A 46 11.06 8.54 8.06
C ARG A 46 12.17 9.59 8.00
N ARG A 47 13.44 9.16 7.94
CA ARG A 47 14.61 10.05 7.83
C ARG A 47 14.56 10.88 6.54
N LEU A 48 14.30 10.24 5.39
CA LEU A 48 14.30 10.92 4.09
C LEU A 48 13.15 11.94 3.94
N MET A 49 11.99 11.67 4.53
CA MET A 49 10.82 12.55 4.44
C MET A 49 10.75 13.58 5.58
N CYS A 50 11.70 13.57 6.51
CA CYS A 50 11.68 14.37 7.74
C CYS A 50 10.38 14.18 8.55
N TRP A 51 9.84 12.96 8.55
CA TRP A 51 8.60 12.63 9.26
C TRP A 51 8.85 12.36 10.75
N GLU A 52 7.80 12.55 11.55
CA GLU A 52 7.84 12.16 12.94
C GLU A 52 7.67 10.64 13.05
N THR A 53 8.20 10.05 14.12
CA THR A 53 8.08 8.61 14.35
C THR A 53 6.62 8.15 14.42
N ARG A 54 5.71 8.99 14.92
CA ARG A 54 4.27 8.70 14.94
C ARG A 54 3.65 8.50 13.54
N ASP A 55 4.25 9.06 12.49
CA ASP A 55 3.68 9.01 11.13
C ASP A 55 4.01 7.69 10.42
N VAL A 56 5.07 7.00 10.85
CA VAL A 56 5.56 5.76 10.23
C VAL A 56 5.24 4.50 11.04
N VAL A 57 4.88 4.64 12.32
CA VAL A 57 4.51 3.49 13.17
C VAL A 57 3.31 2.76 12.59
N CYS A 58 3.51 1.49 12.26
CA CYS A 58 2.47 0.62 11.73
C CYS A 58 2.09 -0.50 12.70
N ASP A 59 0.89 -1.05 12.51
CA ASP A 59 0.41 -2.19 13.28
C ASP A 59 1.31 -3.43 13.07
N THR A 60 1.51 -4.25 14.11
CA THR A 60 2.20 -5.54 13.96
C THR A 60 1.27 -6.61 13.38
N VAL A 61 -0.04 -6.42 13.45
CA VAL A 61 -1.02 -7.35 12.87
C VAL A 61 -1.12 -7.13 11.36
N PRO A 62 -0.81 -8.15 10.53
CA PRO A 62 -0.89 -8.01 9.08
C PRO A 62 -2.34 -7.89 8.62
N LYS A 63 -2.67 -6.78 7.95
CA LYS A 63 -4.04 -6.50 7.49
C LYS A 63 -4.35 -7.05 6.10
N ASN A 64 -3.32 -7.29 5.29
CA ASN A 64 -3.44 -7.75 3.90
C ASN A 64 -2.98 -9.21 3.74
N ALA A 65 -3.03 -10.01 4.81
CA ALA A 65 -2.72 -11.43 4.74
C ALA A 65 -3.99 -12.23 4.41
N ARG A 66 -4.05 -12.78 3.20
CA ARG A 66 -5.05 -13.80 2.83
C ARG A 66 -4.51 -15.18 3.11
N ASN A 67 -5.33 -16.08 3.66
CA ASN A 67 -4.96 -17.47 3.81
C ASN A 67 -5.31 -18.23 2.51
N TYR A 68 -4.35 -18.94 1.94
CA TYR A 68 -4.55 -19.75 0.74
C TYR A 68 -4.11 -21.18 1.03
N SER A 69 -4.83 -22.16 0.47
CA SER A 69 -4.53 -23.59 0.68
C SER A 69 -3.12 -23.99 0.25
N TYR A 70 -2.56 -23.32 -0.76
CA TYR A 70 -1.21 -23.58 -1.27
C TYR A 70 -0.08 -22.96 -0.43
N LYS A 71 -0.37 -22.18 0.62
CA LYS A 71 0.69 -21.58 1.46
C LYS A 71 1.53 -22.60 2.24
N SER A 72 1.01 -23.81 2.46
CA SER A 72 1.73 -24.89 3.14
C SER A 72 2.62 -25.71 2.21
N TYR A 73 2.55 -25.48 0.89
CA TYR A 73 3.36 -26.17 -0.07
C TYR A 73 4.82 -25.70 0.01
N ILE A 74 5.74 -26.65 0.07
CA ILE A 74 7.19 -26.41 0.06
C ILE A 74 7.71 -26.82 -1.32
N PRO A 75 8.12 -25.86 -2.17
CA PRO A 75 8.63 -26.17 -3.50
C PRO A 75 9.91 -26.99 -3.46
N THR A 76 10.09 -27.87 -4.44
CA THR A 76 11.34 -28.60 -4.66
C THR A 76 12.45 -27.67 -5.16
N ALA A 77 13.69 -28.11 -5.06
CA ALA A 77 14.84 -27.35 -5.59
C ALA A 77 14.74 -27.11 -7.11
N GLU A 78 14.16 -28.07 -7.85
CA GLU A 78 13.93 -27.96 -9.30
C GLU A 78 12.87 -26.90 -9.60
N GLU A 79 11.74 -26.92 -8.90
CA GLU A 79 10.68 -25.91 -9.07
C GLU A 79 11.17 -24.51 -8.71
N MET A 80 11.97 -24.37 -7.65
CA MET A 80 12.61 -23.10 -7.30
C MET A 80 13.55 -22.61 -8.39
N THR A 81 14.29 -23.52 -9.02
CA THR A 81 15.19 -23.18 -10.14
C THR A 81 14.39 -22.74 -11.37
N ASN A 82 13.31 -23.45 -11.69
CA ASN A 82 12.43 -23.10 -12.80
C ASN A 82 11.71 -21.77 -12.56
N LEU A 83 11.25 -21.51 -11.33
CA LEU A 83 10.66 -20.23 -10.94
C LEU A 83 11.66 -19.09 -11.11
N ARG A 84 12.92 -19.25 -10.67
CA ARG A 84 13.98 -18.25 -10.85
C ARG A 84 14.24 -17.93 -12.31
N LYS A 85 14.25 -18.94 -13.18
CA LYS A 85 14.37 -18.75 -14.63
C LYS A 85 13.16 -18.00 -15.20
N TRP A 86 11.95 -18.43 -14.86
CA TRP A 86 10.71 -17.83 -15.35
C TRP A 86 10.49 -16.39 -14.85
N LYS A 87 11.04 -16.05 -13.68
CA LYS A 87 10.94 -14.75 -13.03
C LYS A 87 12.26 -13.99 -13.00
N ALA A 88 13.16 -14.24 -13.95
CA ALA A 88 14.51 -13.66 -13.95
C ALA A 88 14.50 -12.13 -13.76
N VAL A 89 13.63 -11.42 -14.47
CA VAL A 89 13.49 -9.95 -14.35
C VAL A 89 12.98 -9.52 -12.96
N ASP A 90 11.98 -10.22 -12.41
CA ASP A 90 11.45 -9.93 -11.06
C ASP A 90 12.53 -10.17 -9.99
N TYR A 91 13.38 -11.19 -10.15
CA TYR A 91 14.53 -11.44 -9.25
C TYR A 91 15.59 -10.35 -9.39
N LEU A 92 15.96 -9.97 -10.61
CA LEU A 92 16.91 -8.88 -10.86
C LEU A 92 16.43 -7.57 -10.25
N LEU A 93 15.14 -7.26 -10.39
CA LEU A 93 14.48 -6.10 -9.80
C LEU A 93 14.60 -6.13 -8.27
N TYR A 94 14.20 -7.23 -7.64
CA TYR A 94 14.28 -7.39 -6.19
C TYR A 94 15.72 -7.24 -5.68
N ASP A 95 16.67 -7.95 -6.29
CA ASP A 95 18.07 -7.93 -5.87
C ASP A 95 18.68 -6.53 -6.00
N THR A 96 18.30 -5.79 -7.03
CA THR A 96 18.76 -4.41 -7.24
C THR A 96 18.24 -3.48 -6.15
N PHE A 97 16.94 -3.51 -5.86
CA PHE A 97 16.37 -2.64 -4.82
C PHE A 97 16.75 -3.08 -3.40
N ASN A 98 17.00 -4.37 -3.16
CA ASN A 98 17.54 -4.84 -1.89
C ASN A 98 18.95 -4.30 -1.66
N ARG A 99 19.84 -4.40 -2.65
CA ARG A 99 21.18 -3.77 -2.56
C ARG A 99 21.08 -2.25 -2.40
N SER A 100 20.18 -1.60 -3.13
CA SER A 100 19.96 -0.15 -3.04
C SER A 100 19.49 0.28 -1.65
N LEU A 101 18.56 -0.47 -1.04
CA LEU A 101 18.08 -0.23 0.31
C LEU A 101 19.23 -0.29 1.33
N TRP A 102 20.00 -1.36 1.33
CA TRP A 102 21.11 -1.53 2.28
C TRP A 102 22.20 -0.47 2.10
N ARG A 103 22.55 -0.12 0.85
CA ARG A 103 23.46 0.99 0.55
C ARG A 103 22.95 2.31 1.13
N LYS A 104 21.66 2.61 1.00
CA LYS A 104 21.05 3.83 1.55
C LYS A 104 21.01 3.82 3.08
N ILE A 105 20.80 2.66 3.71
CA ILE A 105 20.84 2.48 5.16
C ILE A 105 22.25 2.69 5.70
N GLU A 106 23.26 2.09 5.09
CA GLU A 106 24.66 2.25 5.47
C GLU A 106 25.09 3.73 5.43
N ALA A 107 24.57 4.50 4.46
CA ALA A 107 24.82 5.93 4.34
C ALA A 107 24.15 6.79 5.45
N GLN A 108 23.19 6.26 6.20
CA GLN A 108 22.51 7.01 7.28
C GLN A 108 23.37 7.17 8.55
N GLY A 109 24.44 6.39 8.68
CA GLY A 109 25.33 6.41 9.84
C GLY A 109 25.02 5.33 10.89
N PRO A 110 25.90 5.21 11.92
CA PRO A 110 25.89 4.08 12.85
C PRO A 110 24.73 4.11 13.86
N ASP A 111 24.06 5.25 14.01
CA ASP A 111 22.92 5.42 14.91
C ASP A 111 21.63 4.79 14.36
N PHE A 112 21.57 4.50 13.04
CA PHE A 112 20.41 3.91 12.37
C PHE A 112 19.97 2.60 13.04
N LYS A 113 20.92 1.74 13.42
CA LYS A 113 20.60 0.47 14.09
C LYS A 113 19.91 0.69 15.44
N LYS A 114 20.37 1.67 16.22
CA LYS A 114 19.76 2.01 17.51
C LYS A 114 18.36 2.61 17.33
N GLU A 115 18.18 3.43 16.30
CA GLU A 115 16.86 3.92 15.90
C GLU A 115 15.91 2.78 15.51
N LEU A 116 16.40 1.82 14.73
CA LEU A 116 15.61 0.67 14.29
C LEU A 116 15.15 -0.20 15.48
N ASP A 117 16.03 -0.44 16.44
CA ASP A 117 15.71 -1.18 17.65
C ASP A 117 14.65 -0.42 18.49
N TYR A 118 14.83 0.89 18.65
CA TYR A 118 13.84 1.77 19.28
C TYR A 118 12.48 1.72 18.57
N TYR A 119 12.48 1.82 17.24
CA TYR A 119 11.28 1.77 16.41
C TYR A 119 10.54 0.44 16.57
N ARG A 120 11.25 -0.69 16.54
CA ARG A 120 10.67 -2.03 16.70
C ARG A 120 10.01 -2.23 18.06
N GLU A 121 10.66 -1.75 19.12
CA GLU A 121 10.12 -1.80 20.48
C GLU A 121 8.86 -0.92 20.60
N LEU A 122 8.95 0.33 20.13
CA LEU A 122 7.85 1.27 20.14
C LEU A 122 6.63 0.73 19.36
N LYS A 123 6.87 0.22 18.16
CA LYS A 123 5.87 -0.40 17.29
C LYS A 123 5.14 -1.55 18.00
N LYS A 124 5.88 -2.46 18.65
CA LYS A 124 5.30 -3.57 19.43
C LYS A 124 4.45 -3.05 20.59
N ASN A 125 4.96 -2.10 21.36
CA ASN A 125 4.25 -1.56 22.52
C ASN A 125 2.95 -0.85 22.13
N ILE A 126 3.00 -0.03 21.08
CA ILE A 126 1.82 0.66 20.54
C ILE A 126 0.80 -0.34 20.00
N SER A 127 1.26 -1.31 19.19
CA SER A 127 0.39 -2.34 18.64
C SER A 127 -0.30 -3.13 19.74
N TRP A 128 0.46 -3.62 20.73
CA TRP A 128 -0.08 -4.34 21.88
C TRP A 128 -1.14 -3.52 22.61
N TYR A 129 -0.82 -2.27 22.97
CA TYR A 129 -1.77 -1.36 23.63
C TYR A 129 -3.03 -1.13 22.79
N CYS A 130 -2.91 -1.00 21.48
CA CYS A 130 -4.06 -0.80 20.60
C CYS A 130 -4.94 -2.06 20.44
N HIS A 131 -4.41 -3.26 20.67
CA HIS A 131 -5.14 -4.53 20.56
C HIS A 131 -5.59 -5.11 21.91
N GLU A 132 -5.10 -4.60 23.04
CA GLU A 132 -5.65 -4.93 24.36
C GLU A 132 -7.16 -4.61 24.45
N ASP A 133 -7.90 -5.45 25.19
CA ASP A 133 -9.37 -5.43 25.21
C ASP A 133 -9.91 -4.15 25.89
N LEU A 134 -10.44 -3.24 25.07
CA LEU A 134 -10.85 -1.86 25.41
C LEU A 134 -12.05 -1.77 26.38
N LYS A 135 -12.59 -2.88 26.87
CA LYS A 135 -13.75 -2.90 27.80
C LYS A 135 -13.41 -2.38 29.20
N GLN A 136 -12.13 -2.21 29.55
CA GLN A 136 -11.68 -1.83 30.90
C GLN A 136 -11.12 -0.39 31.02
N ARG A 137 -10.92 0.36 29.93
CA ARG A 137 -10.29 1.70 30.01
C ARG A 137 -10.84 2.67 28.97
N SER A 138 -11.96 3.32 29.29
CA SER A 138 -12.60 4.31 28.41
C SER A 138 -11.80 5.61 28.23
N ASN A 139 -10.81 5.91 29.09
CA ASN A 139 -10.10 7.20 29.12
C ASN A 139 -8.55 7.11 29.22
N HIS A 140 -7.94 5.93 29.08
CA HIS A 140 -6.49 5.81 29.27
C HIS A 140 -5.75 5.94 27.94
N SER A 141 -5.00 7.01 27.73
CA SER A 141 -4.02 7.17 26.65
C SER A 141 -2.61 6.85 27.17
N ILE A 142 -1.74 6.27 26.34
CA ILE A 142 -0.32 6.16 26.69
C ILE A 142 0.46 7.35 26.10
N VAL A 143 1.46 7.82 26.84
CA VAL A 143 2.35 8.89 26.39
C VAL A 143 3.69 8.28 26.01
N VAL A 144 4.05 8.39 24.73
CA VAL A 144 5.40 8.06 24.26
C VAL A 144 6.29 9.24 24.61
N LYS A 145 7.24 9.01 25.53
CA LYS A 145 8.19 10.05 25.96
C LYS A 145 9.13 10.42 24.82
N ALA A 146 9.59 11.67 24.83
CA ALA A 146 10.60 12.14 23.89
C ALA A 146 11.89 11.30 24.02
N SER A 147 12.52 11.03 22.88
CA SER A 147 13.79 10.33 22.74
C SER A 147 14.63 11.00 21.65
N ASN A 148 15.82 10.46 21.38
CA ASN A 148 16.66 10.92 20.28
C ASN A 148 16.01 10.75 18.90
N TRP A 149 15.02 9.86 18.77
CA TRP A 149 14.39 9.50 17.49
C TRP A 149 12.89 9.79 17.43
N SER A 150 12.29 10.29 18.51
CA SER A 150 10.87 10.64 18.53
C SER A 150 10.60 11.83 19.43
N PRO A 151 9.81 12.83 18.98
CA PRO A 151 9.20 13.76 19.91
C PRO A 151 8.21 13.03 20.82
N GLN A 152 7.79 13.70 21.90
CA GLN A 152 6.72 13.18 22.74
C GLN A 152 5.39 13.21 21.99
N PHE A 153 4.63 12.12 22.02
CA PHE A 153 3.27 12.09 21.47
C PHE A 153 2.34 11.18 22.28
N VAL A 154 1.04 11.42 22.13
CA VAL A 154 -0.02 10.68 22.83
C VAL A 154 -0.63 9.66 21.88
N VAL A 155 -0.76 8.43 22.36
CA VAL A 155 -1.47 7.34 21.69
C VAL A 155 -2.81 7.20 22.40
N ASP A 156 -3.84 7.74 21.76
CA ASP A 156 -5.21 7.72 22.24
C ASP A 156 -6.08 6.73 21.44
N LYS A 157 -7.38 6.73 21.72
CA LYS A 157 -8.36 5.87 21.04
C LYS A 157 -8.44 6.14 19.54
N GLU A 158 -8.31 7.39 19.10
CA GLU A 158 -8.40 7.74 17.68
C GLU A 158 -7.12 7.33 16.94
N TYR A 159 -5.96 7.49 17.56
CA TYR A 159 -4.70 6.98 17.05
C TYR A 159 -4.74 5.45 16.88
N CYS A 160 -5.22 4.72 17.89
CA CYS A 160 -5.40 3.26 17.78
C CYS A 160 -6.47 2.88 16.74
N ARG A 161 -7.52 3.68 16.56
CA ARG A 161 -8.47 3.47 15.46
C ARG A 161 -7.76 3.61 14.11
N GLY A 162 -6.96 4.65 13.92
CA GLY A 162 -6.16 4.87 12.71
C GLY A 162 -5.23 3.69 12.42
N ILE A 163 -4.39 3.32 13.39
CA ILE A 163 -3.46 2.19 13.26
C ILE A 163 -4.17 0.87 12.97
N LYS A 164 -5.38 0.61 13.48
CA LYS A 164 -6.11 -0.64 13.22
C LYS A 164 -7.00 -0.59 11.96
N THR A 165 -7.16 0.58 11.35
CA THR A 165 -8.06 0.77 10.20
C THR A 165 -7.62 -0.09 9.01
N ARG A 166 -8.56 -0.76 8.35
CA ARG A 166 -8.32 -1.54 7.12
C ARG A 166 -8.14 -0.59 5.94
N GLU A 167 -7.31 -0.99 4.97
CA GLU A 167 -6.99 -0.18 3.78
C GLU A 167 -8.23 0.40 3.09
N TRP A 168 -9.25 -0.42 2.80
CA TRP A 168 -10.45 0.05 2.10
C TRP A 168 -11.24 1.14 2.84
N ILE A 169 -11.21 1.12 4.18
CA ILE A 169 -11.87 2.15 5.00
C ILE A 169 -11.07 3.45 4.89
N LEU A 170 -9.75 3.35 5.05
CA LEU A 170 -8.85 4.49 4.92
C LEU A 170 -8.94 5.12 3.53
N MET A 171 -8.88 4.33 2.46
CA MET A 171 -8.97 4.81 1.08
C MET A 171 -10.33 5.44 0.78
N ARG A 172 -11.43 4.90 1.33
CA ARG A 172 -12.75 5.53 1.21
C ARG A 172 -12.74 6.91 1.86
N ASP A 173 -12.18 7.03 3.06
CA ASP A 173 -12.15 8.28 3.80
C ASP A 173 -11.22 9.31 3.13
N ILE A 174 -10.07 8.89 2.60
CA ILE A 174 -9.18 9.74 1.78
C ILE A 174 -9.90 10.20 0.52
N ARG A 175 -10.53 9.30 -0.24
CA ARG A 175 -11.25 9.67 -1.47
C ARG A 175 -12.39 10.65 -1.20
N GLN A 176 -13.12 10.48 -0.10
CA GLN A 176 -14.18 11.42 0.31
C GLN A 176 -13.63 12.80 0.69
N LYS A 177 -12.44 12.87 1.29
CA LYS A 177 -11.79 14.13 1.67
C LYS A 177 -11.05 14.81 0.52
N ALA A 178 -10.45 14.04 -0.38
CA ALA A 178 -9.69 14.51 -1.55
C ALA A 178 -10.59 14.82 -2.75
N SER A 179 -11.82 14.29 -2.77
CA SER A 179 -12.86 14.77 -3.66
C SER A 179 -13.24 16.19 -3.24
N TRP A 180 -12.54 17.17 -3.83
CA TRP A 180 -13.08 18.51 -4.11
C TRP A 180 -14.57 18.36 -4.31
N LYS A 181 -15.44 18.97 -3.48
CA LYS A 181 -16.91 18.85 -3.51
C LYS A 181 -17.44 18.55 -4.92
N GLU A 182 -17.35 17.30 -5.33
CA GLU A 182 -17.56 16.96 -6.72
C GLU A 182 -19.05 16.79 -6.74
N GLU A 183 -19.75 17.74 -7.38
CA GLU A 183 -21.20 17.70 -7.48
C GLU A 183 -21.57 16.25 -7.79
N ARG A 184 -22.38 15.61 -6.95
CA ARG A 184 -22.64 14.15 -6.99
C ARG A 184 -22.98 13.61 -8.38
N ARG A 185 -23.39 14.50 -9.30
CA ARG A 185 -23.61 14.29 -10.73
C ARG A 185 -22.36 13.84 -11.52
N TRP A 186 -21.17 14.30 -11.18
CA TRP A 186 -19.90 13.93 -11.81
C TRP A 186 -19.24 12.68 -11.19
N GLY A 187 -19.94 11.98 -10.29
CA GLY A 187 -19.43 10.73 -9.74
C GLY A 187 -19.16 9.71 -10.84
N ILE A 188 -18.02 9.02 -10.75
CA ILE A 188 -17.63 7.97 -11.69
C ILE A 188 -18.60 6.78 -11.56
N VAL A 189 -19.06 6.25 -12.69
CA VAL A 189 -19.86 5.02 -12.76
C VAL A 189 -18.93 3.83 -12.49
N LEU A 190 -19.30 2.96 -11.54
CA LEU A 190 -18.44 1.84 -11.18
C LEU A 190 -18.38 0.82 -12.34
N PRO A 191 -17.26 0.10 -12.53
CA PRO A 191 -17.15 -0.91 -13.59
C PRO A 191 -18.29 -1.94 -13.58
N ILE A 192 -18.73 -2.35 -12.40
CA ILE A 192 -19.86 -3.29 -12.24
C ILE A 192 -21.19 -2.73 -12.74
N GLU A 193 -21.41 -1.41 -12.65
CA GLU A 193 -22.61 -0.75 -13.18
C GLU A 193 -22.56 -0.73 -14.71
N ASN A 194 -21.40 -0.42 -15.30
CA ASN A 194 -21.19 -0.47 -16.74
C ASN A 194 -21.34 -1.89 -17.32
N VAL A 195 -20.87 -2.92 -16.61
CA VAL A 195 -21.10 -4.32 -17.00
C VAL A 195 -22.60 -4.65 -17.00
N ARG A 196 -23.37 -4.18 -16.01
CA ARG A 196 -24.84 -4.36 -15.99
C ARG A 196 -25.52 -3.63 -17.14
N SER A 197 -25.05 -2.44 -17.51
CA SER A 197 -25.56 -1.72 -18.68
C SER A 197 -25.34 -2.51 -19.97
N ILE A 198 -24.14 -3.06 -20.17
CA ILE A 198 -23.82 -3.90 -21.35
C ILE A 198 -24.75 -5.11 -21.42
N ILE A 199 -25.01 -5.80 -20.30
CA ILE A 199 -25.93 -6.95 -20.25
C ILE A 199 -27.35 -6.55 -20.69
N LYS A 200 -27.77 -5.32 -20.40
CA LYS A 200 -29.08 -4.77 -20.81
C LYS A 200 -29.09 -4.19 -22.23
N GLY A 201 -27.96 -4.27 -22.96
CA GLY A 201 -27.80 -3.63 -24.27
C GLY A 201 -27.69 -2.11 -24.21
N TRP A 202 -27.38 -1.53 -23.05
CA TRP A 202 -27.19 -0.09 -22.87
C TRP A 202 -25.73 0.30 -23.06
N PRO A 203 -25.45 1.54 -23.53
CA PRO A 203 -24.10 2.07 -23.59
C PRO A 203 -23.47 2.21 -22.19
N THR A 204 -22.15 2.28 -22.15
CA THR A 204 -21.40 2.55 -20.91
C THR A 204 -21.18 4.04 -20.74
N PHE A 205 -21.09 4.47 -19.49
CA PHE A 205 -20.96 5.88 -19.13
C PHE A 205 -19.77 6.07 -18.20
N LYS A 206 -19.09 7.21 -18.32
CA LYS A 206 -17.99 7.56 -17.42
C LYS A 206 -18.55 8.21 -16.15
N TYR A 207 -19.57 9.05 -16.30
CA TYR A 207 -20.15 9.83 -15.21
C TYR A 207 -21.63 9.52 -14.98
N LYS A 208 -22.06 9.58 -13.72
CA LYS A 208 -23.45 9.28 -13.31
C LYS A 208 -24.47 10.20 -13.97
N ILE A 209 -24.12 11.44 -14.28
CA ILE A 209 -24.99 12.37 -15.01
C ILE A 209 -25.35 11.86 -16.41
N GLU A 210 -24.41 11.23 -17.10
CA GLU A 210 -24.61 10.70 -18.46
C GLU A 210 -25.59 9.52 -18.42
N LEU A 211 -25.36 8.58 -17.50
CA LEU A 211 -26.26 7.45 -17.25
C LEU A 211 -27.67 7.93 -16.88
N THR A 212 -27.76 8.90 -15.97
CA THR A 212 -29.06 9.44 -15.51
C THR A 212 -29.81 10.13 -16.66
N ASN A 213 -29.10 10.85 -17.54
CA ASN A 213 -29.70 11.50 -18.70
C ASN A 213 -30.21 10.49 -19.72
N TYR A 214 -29.46 9.41 -19.94
CA TYR A 214 -29.87 8.30 -20.82
C TYR A 214 -31.12 7.59 -20.30
N GLU A 215 -31.16 7.25 -19.00
CA GLU A 215 -32.35 6.63 -18.37
C GLU A 215 -33.59 7.54 -18.45
N LYS A 216 -33.41 8.85 -18.26
CA LYS A 216 -34.50 9.84 -18.44
C LYS A 216 -34.97 9.93 -19.88
N GLY A 217 -34.08 9.76 -20.86
CA GLY A 217 -34.42 9.70 -22.29
C GLY A 217 -35.33 8.50 -22.59
N LEU A 218 -34.91 7.31 -22.14
CA LEU A 218 -35.69 6.08 -22.30
C LEU A 218 -37.09 6.17 -21.65
N GLN A 219 -37.20 6.79 -20.48
CA GLN A 219 -38.48 7.01 -19.79
C GLN A 219 -39.42 8.00 -20.52
N LYS A 220 -38.87 8.94 -21.30
CA LYS A 220 -39.69 9.85 -22.11
C LYS A 220 -40.21 9.14 -23.35
N GLU A 221 -39.38 8.36 -24.03
CA GLU A 221 -39.79 7.60 -25.22
C GLU A 221 -40.89 6.56 -24.89
N THR A 222 -40.79 5.89 -23.73
CA THR A 222 -41.81 4.94 -23.27
C THR A 222 -43.13 5.56 -22.81
N LYS A 223 -43.18 6.88 -22.56
CA LYS A 223 -44.42 7.61 -22.20
C LYS A 223 -45.10 8.28 -23.38
N THR A 224 -44.44 8.33 -24.54
CA THR A 224 -44.95 8.99 -25.75
C THR A 224 -45.50 7.99 -26.77
N ASN A 225 -45.44 6.69 -26.45
CA ASN A 225 -46.14 5.58 -27.09
C ASN A 225 -47.24 5.07 -26.15
#